data_AF-A0A6I3HRG5-F1
#
_entry.id   AF-A0A6I3HRG5-F1
#
_cell.length_a   1.000
_cell.length_b   1.000
_cell.length_c   1.000
_cell.angle_alpha   90.00
_cell.angle_beta   90.00
_cell.angle_gamma   90.00
#
_symmetry.space_group_name_H-M   'P 1'
#
loop_
_entity.id
_entity.type
_entity.pdbx_description
1 polymer ?
#
loop_
_entity_poly.entity_id
_entity_poly.type
_entity_poly.pdbx_seq_one_letter_code
_entity_poly.pdbx_strand_id
1 'polypeptide(L)'
;MTRKKLWMIIGGSVGALVIAGGVVFALTRSDSTESAVPEPTTTTTTTTTLPVWPLTGVPDAKASGPAHPAVVVKIDNSPDARPQTGINEADIVYELLVEGITRYALVFHSNMVDPVGPVRSARSSDIDLVADLSTPLFSWSGGNAGVVGEVRNAERKGILIDASQDAASPAYYRANDRQAPHNLYVHLPQLLELKAPANSGNPAPIFNFRKVATSSSTVTTSSTSTTTSKKSSSTTTTIAPPTTTTTLPGSPIPGFSLDFGGVNVDYVWNPATKGWSRLQVDQTHPRAKSATLDTAGVQVSPENVIVQFIDYGQSPSDSRSPMALTVGSGKVLVFSDGRVVSGTWSRPSADKPTTYTSADGTPILLTPGRTWVALPRVGSAVATLDQPTADAFLAIKG
;
A
#
# COMPACT_ATOMS: atom_id res chain seq x y z
N MET A 1 -48.22 -17.87 -44.02
CA MET A 1 -49.59 -17.30 -44.09
C MET A 1 -50.09 -17.12 -42.65
N THR A 2 -50.09 -15.92 -42.04
CA THR A 2 -50.93 -14.71 -42.24
C THR A 2 -52.17 -14.63 -41.33
N ARG A 3 -52.19 -13.58 -40.48
CA ARG A 3 -53.37 -12.80 -40.00
C ARG A 3 -54.29 -13.48 -38.95
N LYS A 4 -55.05 -12.78 -38.09
CA LYS A 4 -55.10 -11.36 -37.60
C LYS A 4 -56.14 -11.26 -36.46
N LYS A 5 -55.94 -10.33 -35.48
CA LYS A 5 -56.96 -9.49 -34.75
C LYS A 5 -58.09 -10.21 -33.97
N LEU A 6 -58.84 -9.62 -33.03
CA LEU A 6 -58.85 -8.45 -32.09
C LEU A 6 -60.33 -8.31 -31.61
N TRP A 7 -60.60 -7.51 -30.57
CA TRP A 7 -61.91 -7.08 -29.98
C TRP A 7 -62.41 -7.99 -28.83
N MET A 8 -62.70 -7.56 -27.58
CA MET A 8 -63.09 -6.29 -26.92
C MET A 8 -64.61 -5.97 -26.94
N ILE A 9 -65.22 -5.80 -25.73
CA ILE A 9 -66.49 -5.09 -25.34
C ILE A 9 -66.90 -5.59 -23.91
N ILE A 10 -66.90 -4.80 -22.81
CA ILE A 10 -67.78 -3.72 -22.26
C ILE A 10 -68.85 -4.19 -21.24
N GLY A 11 -68.99 -3.41 -20.14
CA GLY A 11 -70.08 -3.33 -19.14
C GLY A 11 -69.50 -2.77 -17.83
N GLY A 12 -69.91 -1.63 -17.22
CA GLY A 12 -71.23 -1.06 -16.89
C GLY A 12 -71.33 -1.05 -15.34
N SER A 13 -71.76 -0.03 -14.58
CA SER A 13 -72.59 1.16 -14.85
C SER A 13 -72.52 2.20 -13.70
N VAL A 14 -72.77 3.50 -13.99
CA VAL A 14 -73.65 4.51 -13.30
C VAL A 14 -73.61 4.63 -11.74
N GLY A 15 -73.59 5.79 -11.06
CA GLY A 15 -73.74 7.25 -11.34
C GLY A 15 -73.69 8.05 -10.00
N ALA A 16 -74.18 9.29 -9.76
CA ALA A 16 -74.70 10.39 -10.61
C ALA A 16 -74.86 11.75 -9.83
N LEU A 17 -74.53 12.89 -10.47
CA LEU A 17 -75.22 14.21 -10.51
C LEU A 17 -75.61 15.05 -9.24
N VAL A 18 -75.15 16.32 -9.15
CA VAL A 18 -75.93 17.54 -8.74
C VAL A 18 -75.39 18.79 -9.48
N ILE A 19 -76.23 19.81 -9.75
CA ILE A 19 -75.96 21.03 -10.54
C ILE A 19 -76.24 22.32 -9.74
N ALA A 20 -75.38 23.35 -9.88
CA ALA A 20 -75.70 24.80 -9.81
C ALA A 20 -74.51 25.60 -10.40
N GLY A 21 -74.63 26.75 -11.07
CA GLY A 21 -75.79 27.58 -11.40
C GLY A 21 -75.56 29.05 -11.06
N GLY A 22 -75.00 29.87 -11.97
CA GLY A 22 -74.76 31.29 -11.69
C GLY A 22 -74.13 32.12 -12.82
N VAL A 23 -74.81 33.21 -13.16
CA VAL A 23 -74.47 34.25 -14.17
C VAL A 23 -75.07 35.56 -13.58
N VAL A 24 -74.57 36.79 -13.77
CA VAL A 24 -73.86 37.43 -14.89
C VAL A 24 -72.92 38.54 -14.34
N PHE A 25 -72.19 39.20 -15.26
CA PHE A 25 -71.82 40.63 -15.29
C PHE A 25 -70.37 41.03 -15.00
N ALA A 26 -69.83 41.86 -15.90
CA ALA A 26 -68.46 42.33 -15.91
C ALA A 26 -68.33 43.78 -15.42
N LEU A 27 -67.26 44.08 -14.69
CA LEU A 27 -66.69 45.42 -14.52
C LEU A 27 -65.16 45.30 -14.41
N THR A 28 -64.46 46.27 -14.99
CA THR A 28 -62.99 46.27 -15.12
C THR A 28 -62.30 46.83 -13.88
N ARG A 29 -61.12 46.27 -13.54
CA ARG A 29 -60.11 46.94 -12.70
C ARG A 29 -58.70 46.42 -13.02
N SER A 30 -57.72 47.32 -12.98
CA SER A 30 -56.29 47.04 -13.25
C SER A 30 -55.54 46.67 -11.98
N ASP A 31 -54.32 46.15 -12.18
CA ASP A 31 -53.24 45.95 -11.21
C ASP A 31 -53.45 44.80 -10.20
N SER A 32 -52.43 44.04 -9.79
CA SER A 32 -50.98 44.10 -10.08
C SER A 32 -50.35 42.69 -10.04
N THR A 33 -49.21 42.50 -10.71
CA THR A 33 -48.47 41.22 -10.71
C THR A 33 -47.51 41.11 -9.51
N GLU A 34 -47.87 40.31 -8.51
CA GLU A 34 -46.94 39.90 -7.45
C GLU A 34 -46.06 38.74 -7.96
N SER A 35 -44.76 39.00 -8.17
CA SER A 35 -43.80 37.97 -8.57
C SER A 35 -43.23 37.24 -7.35
N ALA A 36 -43.57 35.97 -7.21
CA ALA A 36 -42.94 35.09 -6.23
C ALA A 36 -41.44 34.96 -6.50
N VAL A 37 -40.62 35.13 -5.47
CA VAL A 37 -39.16 34.96 -5.53
C VAL A 37 -38.84 33.46 -5.55
N PRO A 38 -38.05 32.96 -6.51
CA PRO A 38 -37.65 31.55 -6.52
C PRO A 38 -36.63 31.26 -5.42
N GLU A 39 -36.87 30.17 -4.68
CA GLU A 39 -35.98 29.66 -3.64
C GLU A 39 -34.68 29.10 -4.26
N PRO A 40 -33.48 29.35 -3.68
CA PRO A 40 -32.22 28.94 -4.28
C PRO A 40 -32.01 27.42 -4.21
N THR A 41 -31.99 26.77 -5.37
CA THR A 41 -31.65 25.34 -5.48
C THR A 41 -30.17 25.10 -5.21
N THR A 42 -29.86 24.48 -4.05
CA THR A 42 -28.50 24.06 -3.69
C THR A 42 -28.08 22.82 -4.48
N THR A 43 -27.13 22.96 -5.41
CA THR A 43 -26.51 21.81 -6.10
C THR A 43 -25.38 21.22 -5.26
N THR A 44 -25.62 20.09 -4.62
CA THR A 44 -24.58 19.35 -3.90
C THR A 44 -23.76 18.49 -4.86
N THR A 45 -22.50 18.85 -5.10
CA THR A 45 -21.55 18.02 -5.86
C THR A 45 -20.88 17.01 -4.93
N THR A 46 -21.31 15.75 -4.97
CA THR A 46 -20.70 14.67 -4.20
C THR A 46 -19.44 14.16 -4.90
N THR A 47 -18.25 14.52 -4.41
CA THR A 47 -16.99 13.95 -4.90
C THR A 47 -16.76 12.57 -4.28
N THR A 48 -17.08 11.51 -5.02
CA THR A 48 -16.72 10.14 -4.62
C THR A 48 -15.21 9.95 -4.72
N THR A 49 -14.51 9.88 -3.60
CA THR A 49 -13.11 9.48 -3.55
C THR A 49 -12.99 7.98 -3.85
N LEU A 50 -12.06 7.60 -4.73
CA LEU A 50 -11.75 6.18 -4.96
C LEU A 50 -11.23 5.53 -3.67
N PRO A 51 -11.52 4.23 -3.42
CA PRO A 51 -10.83 3.47 -2.39
C PRO A 51 -9.32 3.43 -2.67
N VAL A 52 -8.53 3.23 -1.62
CA VAL A 52 -7.06 3.10 -1.71
C VAL A 52 -6.63 1.74 -1.16
N TRP A 53 -5.51 1.23 -1.68
CA TRP A 53 -4.86 0.04 -1.15
C TRP A 53 -4.32 0.31 0.27
N PRO A 54 -4.73 -0.44 1.31
CA PRO A 54 -4.39 -0.14 2.71
C PRO A 54 -2.88 -0.02 3.00
N LEU A 55 -2.06 -0.85 2.35
CA LEU A 55 -0.63 -0.93 2.62
C LEU A 55 0.23 0.06 1.81
N THR A 56 -0.32 0.70 0.77
CA THR A 56 0.43 1.62 -0.11
C THR A 56 -0.21 3.01 -0.26
N GLY A 57 -1.49 3.18 0.12
CA GLY A 57 -2.23 4.43 -0.08
C GLY A 57 -2.51 4.79 -1.54
N VAL A 58 -2.13 3.92 -2.49
CA VAL A 58 -2.35 4.12 -3.93
C VAL A 58 -3.85 3.94 -4.23
N PRO A 59 -4.48 4.80 -5.06
CA PRO A 59 -5.86 4.60 -5.48
C PRO A 59 -6.09 3.24 -6.15
N ASP A 60 -7.08 2.49 -5.68
CA ASP A 60 -7.60 1.31 -6.36
C ASP A 60 -8.47 1.76 -7.55
N ALA A 61 -7.81 1.98 -8.69
CA ALA A 61 -8.43 2.40 -9.94
C ALA A 61 -9.46 1.39 -10.50
N LYS A 62 -9.45 0.14 -10.04
CA LYS A 62 -10.45 -0.87 -10.43
C LYS A 62 -11.68 -0.85 -9.53
N ALA A 63 -11.61 -0.15 -8.38
CA ALA A 63 -12.51 -0.33 -7.24
C ALA A 63 -12.74 -1.82 -6.92
N SER A 64 -11.72 -2.64 -7.19
CA SER A 64 -11.76 -4.09 -7.03
C SER A 64 -11.85 -4.52 -5.58
N GLY A 65 -11.46 -3.64 -4.64
CA GLY A 65 -11.76 -3.74 -3.22
C GLY A 65 -11.32 -5.09 -2.66
N PRO A 66 -10.02 -5.29 -2.39
CA PRO A 66 -9.50 -6.59 -1.98
C PRO A 66 -10.34 -7.23 -0.86
N ALA A 67 -10.43 -8.56 -0.90
CA ALA A 67 -11.19 -9.36 0.06
C ALA A 67 -10.35 -10.55 0.55
N HIS A 68 -9.03 -10.32 0.65
CA HIS A 68 -8.03 -11.29 1.04
C HIS A 68 -6.97 -10.62 1.95
N PRO A 69 -6.35 -11.39 2.86
CA PRO A 69 -5.35 -10.85 3.77
C PRO A 69 -4.08 -10.48 3.00
N ALA A 70 -3.15 -9.83 3.70
CA ALA A 70 -1.79 -9.71 3.21
C ALA A 70 -1.10 -11.08 3.16
N VAL A 71 -0.23 -11.29 2.17
CA VAL A 71 0.67 -12.44 2.10
C VAL A 71 2.09 -11.96 2.37
N VAL A 72 2.75 -12.52 3.37
CA VAL A 72 4.14 -12.22 3.71
C VAL A 72 5.03 -13.38 3.31
N VAL A 73 6.02 -13.14 2.45
CA VAL A 73 6.99 -14.15 2.02
C VAL A 73 8.35 -13.87 2.63
N LYS A 74 8.91 -14.83 3.36
CA LYS A 74 10.28 -14.76 3.88
C LYS A 74 11.26 -15.09 2.75
N ILE A 75 12.13 -14.14 2.40
CA ILE A 75 12.97 -14.22 1.20
C ILE A 75 14.46 -14.19 1.54
N ASP A 76 15.22 -14.98 0.79
CA ASP A 76 16.67 -15.04 0.84
C ASP A 76 17.31 -13.73 0.35
N ASN A 77 18.40 -13.31 0.99
CA ASN A 77 19.27 -12.26 0.47
C ASN A 77 20.75 -12.63 0.55
N SER A 78 21.09 -13.92 0.46
CA SER A 78 22.46 -14.37 0.20
C SER A 78 22.88 -14.10 -1.27
N PRO A 79 24.18 -13.99 -1.58
CA PRO A 79 24.66 -13.70 -2.95
C PRO A 79 24.16 -14.68 -4.02
N ASP A 80 23.98 -15.95 -3.66
CA ASP A 80 23.58 -17.03 -4.57
C ASP A 80 22.06 -17.12 -4.76
N ALA A 81 21.29 -16.32 -3.99
CA ALA A 81 19.86 -16.14 -4.17
C ALA A 81 19.48 -14.86 -4.92
N ARG A 82 20.43 -13.95 -5.15
CA ARG A 82 20.20 -12.73 -5.95
C ARG A 82 20.38 -13.03 -7.45
N PRO A 83 19.55 -12.49 -8.35
CA PRO A 83 18.40 -11.63 -8.08
C PRO A 83 17.15 -12.39 -7.59
N GLN A 84 16.31 -11.70 -6.82
CA GLN A 84 15.00 -12.16 -6.36
C GLN A 84 13.90 -11.97 -7.43
N THR A 85 12.79 -12.68 -7.29
CA THR A 85 11.57 -12.52 -8.10
C THR A 85 10.42 -12.00 -7.23
N GLY A 86 9.65 -11.04 -7.75
CA GLY A 86 8.51 -10.42 -7.05
C GLY A 86 8.84 -9.28 -6.09
N ILE A 87 10.11 -8.87 -6.00
CA ILE A 87 10.57 -7.87 -5.03
C ILE A 87 10.17 -6.43 -5.40
N ASN A 88 9.92 -6.14 -6.68
CA ASN A 88 9.44 -4.82 -7.12
C ASN A 88 7.93 -4.66 -6.94
N GLU A 89 7.20 -5.76 -6.84
CA GLU A 89 5.74 -5.84 -6.76
C GLU A 89 5.22 -5.88 -5.31
N ALA A 90 6.11 -6.06 -4.33
CA ALA A 90 5.78 -6.04 -2.92
C ALA A 90 5.38 -4.62 -2.46
N ASP A 91 4.26 -4.52 -1.72
CA ASP A 91 3.79 -3.28 -1.11
C ASP A 91 4.76 -2.80 -0.02
N ILE A 92 5.29 -3.75 0.74
CA ILE A 92 6.22 -3.50 1.84
C ILE A 92 7.37 -4.50 1.75
N VAL A 93 8.60 -4.02 1.92
CA VAL A 93 9.78 -4.87 2.05
C VAL A 93 10.45 -4.57 3.38
N TYR A 94 10.39 -5.50 4.33
CA TYR A 94 11.19 -5.41 5.55
C TYR A 94 12.57 -6.03 5.31
N GLU A 95 13.64 -5.30 5.58
CA GLU A 95 15.02 -5.80 5.56
C GLU A 95 15.60 -5.82 6.98
N LEU A 96 15.93 -7.02 7.48
CA LEU A 96 16.47 -7.23 8.82
C LEU A 96 17.66 -8.18 8.83
N LEU A 97 18.53 -8.01 9.83
CA LEU A 97 19.66 -8.89 10.09
C LEU A 97 19.20 -10.27 10.55
N VAL A 98 19.92 -11.28 10.06
CA VAL A 98 19.84 -12.67 10.52
C VAL A 98 21.26 -13.19 10.79
N GLU A 99 21.71 -14.22 10.08
CA GLU A 99 22.98 -14.93 10.36
C GLU A 99 24.17 -14.27 9.63
N GLY A 100 24.51 -13.03 10.00
CA GLY A 100 25.61 -12.26 9.39
C GLY A 100 25.30 -11.69 8.00
N ILE A 101 24.07 -11.86 7.53
CA ILE A 101 23.50 -11.25 6.33
C ILE A 101 22.13 -10.64 6.66
N THR A 102 21.58 -9.82 5.77
CA THR A 102 20.15 -9.47 5.82
C THR A 102 19.28 -10.58 5.19
N ARG A 103 17.98 -10.58 5.49
CA ARG A 103 16.93 -11.27 4.72
C ARG A 103 15.75 -10.33 4.56
N TYR A 104 14.89 -10.62 3.60
CA TYR A 104 13.68 -9.83 3.35
C TYR A 104 12.43 -10.53 3.91
N ALA A 105 11.43 -9.75 4.30
CA ALA A 105 10.04 -10.19 4.34
C ALA A 105 9.26 -9.29 3.36
N LEU A 106 8.78 -9.88 2.27
CA LEU A 106 8.01 -9.19 1.23
C LEU A 106 6.53 -9.31 1.55
N VAL A 107 5.81 -8.18 1.64
CA VAL A 107 4.37 -8.14 1.90
C VAL A 107 3.64 -7.79 0.63
N PHE A 108 2.66 -8.61 0.27
CA PHE A 108 1.80 -8.43 -0.90
C PHE A 108 0.34 -8.28 -0.47
N HIS A 109 -0.32 -7.25 -0.99
CA HIS A 109 -1.76 -7.04 -0.89
C HIS A 109 -2.31 -6.41 -2.18
N SER A 110 -1.65 -5.39 -2.75
CA SER A 110 -2.10 -4.72 -3.98
C SER A 110 -1.82 -5.48 -5.28
N ASN A 111 -0.83 -6.37 -5.27
CA ASN A 111 -0.44 -7.15 -6.43
C ASN A 111 -0.01 -8.56 -6.02
N MET A 112 -0.78 -9.57 -6.42
CA MET A 112 -0.44 -10.99 -6.23
C MET A 112 0.37 -11.49 -7.43
N VAL A 113 1.62 -11.01 -7.51
CA VAL A 113 2.60 -11.42 -8.51
C VAL A 113 2.90 -12.92 -8.42
N ASP A 114 3.28 -13.52 -9.55
CA ASP A 114 3.58 -14.94 -9.65
C ASP A 114 4.78 -15.20 -10.57
N PRO A 115 5.82 -15.92 -10.15
CA PRO A 115 6.11 -16.46 -8.82
C PRO A 115 6.89 -15.48 -7.93
N VAL A 116 7.09 -15.84 -6.65
CA VAL A 116 7.93 -15.08 -5.70
C VAL A 116 9.00 -15.98 -5.09
N GLY A 117 10.22 -15.45 -4.94
CA GLY A 117 11.35 -16.20 -4.36
C GLY A 117 12.72 -15.52 -4.47
N PRO A 118 13.78 -16.12 -3.91
CA PRO A 118 13.76 -17.44 -3.27
C PRO A 118 13.25 -17.43 -1.83
N VAL A 119 12.33 -18.35 -1.51
CA VAL A 119 11.73 -18.50 -0.17
C VAL A 119 12.71 -19.11 0.82
N ARG A 120 12.72 -18.59 2.05
CA ARG A 120 13.65 -18.97 3.12
C ARG A 120 12.99 -19.19 4.47
N SER A 121 13.83 -19.62 5.41
CA SER A 121 13.46 -20.00 6.76
C SER A 121 13.07 -18.82 7.63
N ALA A 122 11.96 -18.98 8.33
CA ALA A 122 11.45 -18.04 9.33
C ALA A 122 12.40 -17.89 10.53
N ARG A 123 12.30 -16.78 11.25
CA ARG A 123 12.98 -16.49 12.52
C ARG A 123 11.96 -15.92 13.51
N SER A 124 12.24 -16.00 14.81
CA SER A 124 11.34 -15.52 15.88
C SER A 124 10.84 -14.08 15.65
N SER A 125 11.70 -13.21 15.13
CA SER A 125 11.35 -11.83 14.77
C SER A 125 10.24 -11.69 13.73
N ASP A 126 10.09 -12.66 12.83
CA ASP A 126 9.10 -12.56 11.75
C ASP A 126 7.67 -12.57 12.30
N ILE A 127 7.45 -13.18 13.46
CA ILE A 127 6.14 -13.22 14.13
C ILE A 127 5.73 -11.82 14.60
N ASP A 128 6.61 -11.13 15.33
CA ASP A 128 6.34 -9.77 15.80
C ASP A 128 6.34 -8.78 14.63
N LEU A 129 7.12 -9.04 13.57
CA LEU A 129 7.23 -8.18 12.40
C LEU A 129 5.91 -8.07 11.61
N VAL A 130 5.10 -9.14 11.56
CA VAL A 130 3.89 -9.22 10.74
C VAL A 130 2.57 -9.12 11.51
N ALA A 131 2.63 -9.03 12.85
CA ALA A 131 1.47 -9.13 13.73
C ALA A 131 0.46 -7.96 13.63
N ASP A 132 0.82 -6.84 13.00
CA ASP A 132 -0.06 -5.70 12.73
C ASP A 132 -0.81 -5.81 11.38
N LEU A 133 -0.48 -6.79 10.53
CA LEU A 133 -1.07 -6.99 9.20
C LEU A 133 -2.43 -7.72 9.20
N SER A 134 -3.13 -7.74 10.34
CA SER A 134 -4.48 -8.32 10.48
C SER A 134 -4.57 -9.80 10.05
N THR A 135 -3.77 -10.66 10.68
CA THR A 135 -3.71 -12.11 10.43
C THR A 135 -3.27 -12.48 8.98
N PRO A 136 -2.05 -12.12 8.56
CA PRO A 136 -1.54 -12.44 7.23
C PRO A 136 -1.25 -13.93 7.03
N LEU A 137 -1.21 -14.36 5.77
CA LEU A 137 -0.57 -15.63 5.40
C LEU A 137 0.95 -15.45 5.49
N PHE A 138 1.64 -16.32 6.23
CA PHE A 138 3.09 -16.30 6.32
C PHE A 138 3.71 -17.47 5.55
N SER A 139 4.41 -17.15 4.46
CA SER A 139 5.12 -18.06 3.56
C SER A 139 6.60 -18.11 3.90
N TRP A 140 7.10 -19.33 4.15
CA TRP A 140 8.48 -19.60 4.58
C TRP A 140 8.83 -21.08 4.34
N SER A 141 10.12 -21.43 4.38
CA SER A 141 10.59 -22.81 4.23
C SER A 141 11.69 -23.15 5.25
N GLY A 142 11.35 -24.09 6.14
CA GLY A 142 12.23 -24.61 7.16
C GLY A 142 12.56 -23.65 8.31
N GLY A 143 13.12 -24.21 9.37
CA GLY A 143 13.50 -23.51 10.60
C GLY A 143 13.96 -24.56 11.62
N ASN A 144 14.57 -24.14 12.72
CA ASN A 144 14.76 -25.07 13.84
C ASN A 144 13.40 -25.39 14.50
N ALA A 145 13.32 -26.49 15.23
CA ALA A 145 12.06 -26.96 15.82
C ALA A 145 11.41 -25.96 16.79
N GLY A 146 12.20 -25.11 17.46
CA GLY A 146 11.69 -24.04 18.33
C GLY A 146 10.93 -22.97 17.53
N VAL A 147 11.55 -22.41 16.48
CA VAL A 147 10.92 -21.41 15.60
C VAL A 147 9.69 -21.99 14.88
N VAL A 148 9.73 -23.25 14.45
CA VAL A 148 8.54 -23.94 13.91
C VAL A 148 7.42 -24.00 14.96
N GLY A 149 7.76 -24.26 16.23
CA GLY A 149 6.83 -24.22 17.35
C GLY A 149 6.28 -22.83 17.64
N GLU A 150 7.09 -21.78 17.53
CA GLU A 150 6.69 -20.38 17.67
C GLU A 150 5.68 -19.95 16.61
N VAL A 151 5.95 -20.25 15.32
CA VAL A 151 5.03 -19.91 14.22
C VAL A 151 3.69 -20.62 14.39
N ARG A 152 3.69 -21.93 14.71
CA ARG A 152 2.46 -22.68 15.03
C ARG A 152 1.74 -22.13 16.27
N ASN A 153 2.45 -21.49 17.20
CA ASN A 153 1.85 -20.85 18.37
C ASN A 153 1.25 -19.48 18.03
N ALA A 154 1.86 -18.74 17.10
CA ALA A 154 1.31 -17.51 16.55
C ALA A 154 0.02 -17.78 15.76
N GLU A 155 0.00 -18.86 14.96
CA GLU A 155 -1.20 -19.32 14.24
C GLU A 155 -2.35 -19.67 15.20
N ARG A 156 -2.10 -20.48 16.24
CA ARG A 156 -3.13 -20.78 17.26
C ARG A 156 -3.66 -19.56 18.01
N LYS A 157 -2.93 -18.44 18.01
CA LYS A 157 -3.34 -17.16 18.60
C LYS A 157 -4.03 -16.23 17.59
N GLY A 158 -4.14 -16.63 16.32
CA GLY A 158 -4.71 -15.79 15.24
C GLY A 158 -3.79 -14.64 14.80
N ILE A 159 -2.50 -14.67 15.13
CA ILE A 159 -1.54 -13.62 14.75
C ILE A 159 -1.21 -13.67 13.25
N LEU A 160 -1.14 -14.89 12.71
CA LEU A 160 -0.84 -15.20 11.31
C LEU A 160 -1.49 -16.53 10.92
N ILE A 161 -1.39 -16.92 9.65
CA ILE A 161 -1.75 -18.25 9.16
C ILE A 161 -0.47 -18.91 8.61
N ASP A 162 -0.19 -20.16 9.01
CA ASP A 162 1.00 -20.87 8.53
C ASP A 162 0.79 -21.34 7.09
N ALA A 163 1.37 -20.58 6.16
CA ALA A 163 1.39 -20.86 4.74
C ALA A 163 2.77 -21.37 4.28
N SER A 164 3.54 -22.01 5.17
CA SER A 164 4.84 -22.62 4.87
C SER A 164 4.81 -23.62 3.72
N GLN A 165 6.00 -23.92 3.18
CA GLN A 165 6.19 -24.99 2.21
C GLN A 165 5.60 -26.33 2.68
N ASP A 166 5.70 -26.67 3.96
CA ASP A 166 5.15 -27.92 4.51
C ASP A 166 3.62 -27.87 4.61
N ALA A 167 3.06 -26.69 4.95
CA ALA A 167 1.63 -26.49 5.18
C ALA A 167 0.82 -26.13 3.92
N ALA A 168 1.47 -25.88 2.78
CA ALA A 168 0.87 -25.48 1.51
C ALA A 168 1.68 -25.95 0.28
N SER A 169 2.30 -27.13 0.36
CA SER A 169 3.29 -27.61 -0.62
C SER A 169 2.90 -27.54 -2.12
N PRO A 170 1.62 -27.67 -2.56
CA PRO A 170 1.28 -27.54 -3.97
C PRO A 170 1.52 -26.15 -4.56
N ALA A 171 1.59 -25.10 -3.73
CA ALA A 171 1.90 -23.73 -4.15
C ALA A 171 3.41 -23.46 -4.29
N TYR A 172 4.28 -24.46 -4.06
CA TYR A 172 5.73 -24.29 -4.06
C TYR A 172 6.42 -25.16 -5.10
N TYR A 173 7.46 -24.63 -5.73
CA TYR A 173 8.34 -25.40 -6.62
C TYR A 173 9.82 -25.06 -6.42
N ARG A 174 10.70 -25.96 -6.88
CA ARG A 174 12.14 -25.74 -6.93
C ARG A 174 12.54 -25.36 -8.36
N ALA A 175 13.15 -24.20 -8.53
CA ALA A 175 13.69 -23.78 -9.82
C ALA A 175 15.02 -24.49 -10.13
N ASN A 176 15.31 -24.65 -11.43
CA ASN A 176 16.51 -25.35 -11.92
C ASN A 176 17.66 -24.40 -12.30
N ASP A 177 17.48 -23.08 -12.14
CA ASP A 177 18.45 -22.03 -12.49
C ASP A 177 19.53 -21.82 -11.41
N ARG A 178 19.27 -22.24 -10.18
CA ARG A 178 20.16 -22.10 -9.02
C ARG A 178 20.04 -23.31 -8.08
N GLN A 179 21.03 -23.51 -7.22
CA GLN A 179 21.10 -24.67 -6.33
C GLN A 179 20.27 -24.50 -5.05
N ALA A 180 19.87 -25.62 -4.45
CA ALA A 180 19.33 -25.61 -3.11
C ALA A 180 20.40 -25.12 -2.10
N PRO A 181 20.03 -24.33 -1.08
CA PRO A 181 18.66 -24.00 -0.68
C PRO A 181 18.07 -22.76 -1.35
N HIS A 182 18.81 -22.10 -2.25
CA HIS A 182 18.50 -20.79 -2.84
C HIS A 182 17.44 -20.81 -3.95
N ASN A 183 16.77 -21.93 -4.21
CA ASN A 183 15.94 -22.14 -5.40
C ASN A 183 14.46 -22.46 -5.13
N LEU A 184 13.92 -22.20 -3.94
CA LEU A 184 12.49 -22.41 -3.67
C LEU A 184 11.67 -21.19 -4.08
N TYR A 185 10.57 -21.39 -4.78
CA TYR A 185 9.63 -20.34 -5.19
C TYR A 185 8.21 -20.69 -4.77
N VAL A 186 7.36 -19.68 -4.65
CA VAL A 186 5.94 -19.80 -4.28
C VAL A 186 5.02 -19.07 -5.27
N HIS A 187 3.89 -19.68 -5.58
CA HIS A 187 2.81 -19.12 -6.39
C HIS A 187 1.79 -18.40 -5.49
N LEU A 188 1.80 -17.06 -5.43
CA LEU A 188 0.93 -16.31 -4.51
C LEU A 188 -0.57 -16.55 -4.72
N PRO A 189 -1.12 -16.58 -5.95
CA PRO A 189 -2.55 -16.82 -6.16
C PRO A 189 -3.00 -18.20 -5.64
N GLN A 190 -2.18 -19.23 -5.87
CA GLN A 190 -2.45 -20.60 -5.40
C GLN A 190 -2.27 -20.70 -3.88
N LEU A 191 -1.33 -19.96 -3.29
CA LEU A 191 -1.15 -19.90 -1.84
C LEU A 191 -2.37 -19.29 -1.15
N LEU A 192 -2.94 -18.22 -1.72
CA LEU A 192 -4.21 -17.64 -1.27
C LEU A 192 -5.35 -18.65 -1.38
N GLU A 193 -5.52 -19.30 -2.54
CA GLU A 193 -6.57 -20.31 -2.75
C GLU A 193 -6.53 -21.45 -1.71
N LEU A 194 -5.33 -21.91 -1.35
CA LEU A 194 -5.13 -23.01 -0.40
C LEU A 194 -5.28 -22.61 1.07
N LYS A 195 -5.04 -21.34 1.44
CA LYS A 195 -4.79 -20.95 2.84
C LYS A 195 -5.55 -19.72 3.32
N ALA A 196 -6.11 -18.89 2.44
CA ALA A 196 -6.89 -17.72 2.84
C ALA A 196 -8.27 -18.14 3.40
N PRO A 197 -8.66 -17.70 4.60
CA PRO A 197 -10.00 -17.96 5.13
C PRO A 197 -11.06 -17.23 4.30
N ALA A 198 -12.22 -17.86 4.11
CA ALA A 198 -13.38 -17.16 3.55
C ALA A 198 -13.72 -15.92 4.39
N ASN A 199 -13.92 -14.78 3.73
CA ASN A 199 -14.23 -13.48 4.35
C ASN A 199 -13.13 -12.90 5.27
N SER A 200 -11.87 -13.24 5.02
CA SER A 200 -10.70 -12.69 5.73
C SER A 200 -10.55 -11.16 5.59
N GLY A 201 -11.15 -10.55 4.57
CA GLY A 201 -11.20 -9.10 4.43
C GLY A 201 -9.84 -8.48 4.13
N ASN A 202 -9.62 -7.24 4.54
CA ASN A 202 -8.39 -6.49 4.27
C ASN A 202 -7.53 -6.28 5.51
N PRO A 203 -6.20 -6.20 5.36
CA PRO A 203 -5.34 -5.64 6.38
C PRO A 203 -5.74 -4.18 6.66
N ALA A 204 -5.69 -3.79 7.94
CA ALA A 204 -5.74 -2.39 8.31
C ALA A 204 -4.54 -1.62 7.72
N PRO A 205 -4.68 -0.33 7.38
CA PRO A 205 -3.54 0.50 7.01
C PRO A 205 -2.54 0.61 8.17
N ILE A 206 -1.27 0.28 7.91
CA ILE A 206 -0.18 0.38 8.91
C ILE A 206 0.67 1.64 8.74
N PHE A 207 0.50 2.38 7.64
CA PHE A 207 1.24 3.62 7.35
C PHE A 207 0.28 4.79 7.08
N ASN A 208 0.74 6.00 7.40
CA ASN A 208 0.04 7.23 7.06
C ASN A 208 0.64 7.83 5.78
N PHE A 209 -0.19 8.01 4.75
CA PHE A 209 0.24 8.54 3.45
C PHE A 209 -0.21 10.00 3.24
N ARG A 210 0.57 10.77 2.48
CA ARG A 210 0.19 12.12 2.02
C ARG A 210 -0.97 12.00 1.03
N LYS A 211 -1.91 12.93 1.12
CA LYS A 211 -3.01 13.02 0.15
C LYS A 211 -2.44 13.46 -1.20
N VAL A 212 -2.66 12.67 -2.25
CA VAL A 212 -2.42 13.12 -3.62
C VAL A 212 -3.48 14.16 -3.96
N ALA A 213 -3.08 15.27 -4.58
CA ALA A 213 -4.03 16.20 -5.17
C ALA A 213 -4.73 15.52 -6.35
N THR A 214 -5.93 15.01 -6.14
CA THR A 214 -6.80 14.55 -7.24
C THR A 214 -7.14 15.75 -8.12
N SER A 215 -6.67 15.75 -9.37
CA SER A 215 -7.17 16.67 -10.38
C SER A 215 -8.68 16.49 -10.51
N SER A 216 -9.46 17.53 -10.24
CA SER A 216 -10.92 17.48 -10.30
C SER A 216 -11.41 17.11 -11.70
N SER A 217 -11.79 15.86 -11.89
CA SER A 217 -12.46 15.39 -13.09
C SER A 217 -13.93 15.81 -13.06
N THR A 218 -14.23 16.99 -13.61
CA THR A 218 -15.61 17.47 -13.78
C THR A 218 -16.35 16.55 -14.75
N VAL A 219 -17.10 15.58 -14.23
CA VAL A 219 -18.05 14.79 -15.02
C VAL A 219 -19.30 15.65 -15.24
N THR A 220 -19.34 16.34 -16.38
CA THR A 220 -20.54 17.08 -16.81
C THR A 220 -21.59 16.09 -17.33
N THR A 221 -22.51 15.66 -16.46
CA THR A 221 -23.73 14.96 -16.88
C THR A 221 -24.75 15.96 -17.42
N SER A 222 -24.72 16.16 -18.74
CA SER A 222 -25.70 16.99 -19.45
C SER A 222 -27.09 16.34 -19.46
N SER A 223 -28.01 16.79 -18.61
CA SER A 223 -29.43 16.50 -18.74
C SER A 223 -30.12 17.61 -19.54
N THR A 224 -30.58 17.30 -20.75
CA THR A 224 -31.35 18.25 -21.58
C THR A 224 -32.77 18.37 -21.03
N SER A 225 -33.08 19.47 -20.35
CA SER A 225 -34.46 19.92 -20.13
C SER A 225 -34.79 21.12 -21.00
N THR A 226 -35.87 21.02 -21.77
CA THR A 226 -36.26 22.03 -22.77
C THR A 226 -37.33 22.96 -22.23
N THR A 227 -36.94 24.03 -21.54
CA THR A 227 -37.84 25.18 -21.31
C THR A 227 -37.10 26.51 -21.17
N THR A 228 -37.76 27.58 -21.62
CA THR A 228 -37.17 28.91 -21.81
C THR A 228 -37.16 29.77 -20.55
N SER A 229 -35.99 30.31 -20.16
CA SER A 229 -35.69 31.77 -20.20
C SER A 229 -34.76 32.31 -19.08
N LYS A 230 -33.87 33.22 -19.51
CA LYS A 230 -33.27 34.39 -18.82
C LYS A 230 -32.23 34.24 -17.69
N LYS A 231 -31.13 34.98 -17.93
CA LYS A 231 -30.15 35.62 -17.04
C LYS A 231 -29.34 34.75 -16.07
N SER A 232 -28.08 34.54 -16.44
CA SER A 232 -27.01 34.15 -15.52
C SER A 232 -26.64 35.28 -14.55
N SER A 233 -26.42 34.92 -13.29
CA SER A 233 -25.81 35.74 -12.25
C SER A 233 -24.83 34.85 -11.48
N SER A 234 -23.54 35.08 -11.62
CA SER A 234 -22.49 34.24 -11.02
C SER A 234 -21.86 34.92 -9.81
N THR A 235 -22.12 34.39 -8.61
CA THR A 235 -21.37 34.74 -7.40
C THR A 235 -20.25 33.72 -7.22
N THR A 236 -18.99 34.15 -7.36
CA THR A 236 -17.82 33.29 -7.14
C THR A 236 -17.39 33.35 -5.68
N THR A 237 -17.79 32.37 -4.88
CA THR A 237 -17.20 32.14 -3.55
C THR A 237 -15.97 31.24 -3.71
N THR A 238 -14.78 31.83 -3.71
CA THR A 238 -13.52 31.08 -3.70
C THR A 238 -13.31 30.46 -2.32
N ILE A 239 -13.77 29.22 -2.14
CA ILE A 239 -13.29 28.38 -1.03
C ILE A 239 -11.84 28.01 -1.39
N ALA A 240 -10.89 28.46 -0.58
CA ALA A 240 -9.50 28.06 -0.74
C ALA A 240 -9.41 26.53 -0.63
N PRO A 241 -8.75 25.83 -1.56
CA PRO A 241 -8.62 24.38 -1.46
C PRO A 241 -7.89 24.02 -0.16
N PRO A 242 -8.28 22.93 0.53
CA PRO A 242 -7.57 22.49 1.72
C PRO A 242 -6.10 22.28 1.38
N THR A 243 -5.21 22.87 2.17
CA THR A 243 -3.75 22.85 1.95
C THR A 243 -3.27 21.41 1.90
N THR A 244 -3.14 20.89 0.68
CA THR A 244 -2.79 19.49 0.45
C THR A 244 -1.28 19.42 0.46
N THR A 245 -0.69 19.03 1.59
CA THR A 245 0.76 18.89 1.75
C THR A 245 1.26 17.76 0.85
N THR A 246 1.62 18.10 -0.40
CA THR A 246 2.06 17.17 -1.43
C THR A 246 3.52 16.76 -1.27
N THR A 247 4.37 17.66 -0.78
CA THR A 247 5.80 17.43 -0.55
C THR A 247 6.08 16.95 0.88
N LEU A 248 7.09 16.10 1.05
CA LEU A 248 7.54 15.67 2.39
C LEU A 248 8.19 16.85 3.15
N PRO A 249 7.81 17.15 4.41
CA PRO A 249 8.52 18.11 5.24
C PRO A 249 9.87 17.53 5.67
N GLY A 250 10.96 18.01 5.07
CA GLY A 250 12.31 17.48 5.30
C GLY A 250 13.36 18.13 4.39
N SER A 251 14.62 17.71 4.54
CA SER A 251 15.74 18.21 3.73
C SER A 251 15.86 17.43 2.42
N PRO A 252 16.11 18.06 1.26
CA PRO A 252 16.48 17.34 0.04
C PRO A 252 17.75 16.52 0.27
N ILE A 253 17.82 15.31 -0.29
CA ILE A 253 19.02 14.47 -0.25
C ILE A 253 19.15 13.67 -1.55
N PRO A 254 20.33 13.61 -2.21
CA PRO A 254 20.49 12.86 -3.45
C PRO A 254 20.52 11.34 -3.22
N GLY A 255 21.11 10.90 -2.11
CA GLY A 255 21.14 9.51 -1.71
C GLY A 255 21.77 9.30 -0.33
N PHE A 256 21.79 8.05 0.12
CA PHE A 256 22.47 7.64 1.35
C PHE A 256 22.98 6.20 1.28
N SER A 257 24.06 5.93 2.01
CA SER A 257 24.52 4.58 2.35
C SER A 257 24.00 4.18 3.73
N LEU A 258 23.68 2.90 3.91
CA LEU A 258 23.34 2.29 5.20
C LEU A 258 24.17 1.03 5.40
N ASP A 259 24.81 0.93 6.57
CA ASP A 259 25.49 -0.29 7.01
C ASP A 259 24.64 -1.06 8.03
N PHE A 260 24.25 -2.28 7.69
CA PHE A 260 23.61 -3.21 8.63
C PHE A 260 24.61 -3.89 9.59
N GLY A 261 25.90 -3.58 9.50
CA GLY A 261 26.98 -4.22 10.26
C GLY A 261 27.73 -5.26 9.43
N GLY A 262 28.22 -4.86 8.26
CA GLY A 262 28.93 -5.71 7.29
C GLY A 262 28.13 -6.00 6.01
N VAL A 263 26.85 -5.59 5.95
CA VAL A 263 26.05 -5.55 4.71
C VAL A 263 25.74 -4.10 4.40
N ASN A 264 26.36 -3.57 3.35
CA ASN A 264 26.24 -2.18 2.96
C ASN A 264 25.28 -2.05 1.77
N VAL A 265 24.32 -1.14 1.88
CA VAL A 265 23.34 -0.83 0.84
C VAL A 265 23.32 0.66 0.58
N ASP A 266 23.06 1.04 -0.66
CA ASP A 266 22.92 2.45 -1.04
C ASP A 266 21.55 2.68 -1.66
N TYR A 267 20.99 3.86 -1.41
CA TYR A 267 19.75 4.32 -2.03
C TYR A 267 20.01 5.67 -2.66
N VAL A 268 19.74 5.80 -3.95
CA VAL A 268 19.89 7.06 -4.70
C VAL A 268 18.51 7.47 -5.24
N TRP A 269 18.12 8.72 -5.01
CA TRP A 269 16.86 9.25 -5.51
C TRP A 269 16.86 9.32 -7.04
N ASN A 270 15.86 8.71 -7.66
CA ASN A 270 15.65 8.77 -9.10
C ASN A 270 14.39 9.61 -9.39
N PRO A 271 14.54 10.86 -9.86
CA PRO A 271 13.39 11.73 -10.12
C PRO A 271 12.54 11.29 -11.33
N ALA A 272 13.08 10.45 -12.22
CA ALA A 272 12.34 9.93 -13.37
C ALA A 272 11.36 8.81 -12.96
N THR A 273 11.77 7.92 -12.04
CA THR A 273 10.88 6.88 -11.47
C THR A 273 10.15 7.33 -10.20
N LYS A 274 10.56 8.45 -9.59
CA LYS A 274 10.12 8.95 -8.27
C LYS A 274 10.33 7.92 -7.14
N GLY A 275 11.42 7.16 -7.22
CA GLY A 275 11.78 6.15 -6.22
C GLY A 275 13.26 6.15 -5.86
N TRP A 276 13.58 5.40 -4.81
CA TRP A 276 14.92 5.25 -4.27
C TRP A 276 15.63 4.04 -4.88
N SER A 277 16.33 4.25 -5.99
CA SER A 277 17.07 3.21 -6.70
C SER A 277 18.13 2.58 -5.79
N ARG A 278 17.96 1.30 -5.49
CA ARG A 278 18.75 0.54 -4.51
C ARG A 278 19.96 -0.12 -5.16
N LEU A 279 21.09 -0.03 -4.47
CA LEU A 279 22.33 -0.74 -4.77
C LEU A 279 22.76 -1.55 -3.54
N GLN A 280 23.53 -2.61 -3.75
CA GLN A 280 24.04 -3.42 -2.64
C GLN A 280 25.52 -3.77 -2.85
N VAL A 281 26.27 -3.71 -1.76
CA VAL A 281 27.64 -4.21 -1.64
C VAL A 281 27.62 -5.41 -0.69
N ASP A 282 28.11 -6.53 -1.17
CA ASP A 282 28.30 -7.71 -0.33
C ASP A 282 29.76 -7.74 0.12
N GLN A 283 30.03 -7.15 1.29
CA GLN A 283 31.39 -7.09 1.85
C GLN A 283 31.79 -8.43 2.50
N THR A 284 30.84 -9.29 2.83
CA THR A 284 31.10 -10.64 3.35
C THR A 284 31.34 -11.66 2.22
N HIS A 285 30.85 -11.39 1.00
CA HIS A 285 31.13 -12.19 -0.21
C HIS A 285 31.52 -11.27 -1.37
N PRO A 286 32.82 -10.99 -1.59
CA PRO A 286 33.29 -9.84 -2.37
C PRO A 286 32.74 -9.80 -3.81
N ARG A 287 31.65 -9.06 -3.99
CA ARG A 287 31.12 -8.61 -5.27
C ARG A 287 31.24 -7.09 -5.35
N ALA A 288 31.52 -6.57 -6.54
CA ALA A 288 31.46 -5.15 -6.80
C ALA A 288 30.05 -4.61 -6.50
N LYS A 289 29.97 -3.32 -6.10
CA LYS A 289 28.70 -2.61 -5.93
C LYS A 289 27.86 -2.74 -7.21
N SER A 290 26.62 -3.20 -7.09
CA SER A 290 25.71 -3.32 -8.24
C SER A 290 24.33 -2.78 -7.91
N ALA A 291 23.59 -2.41 -8.96
CA ALA A 291 22.15 -2.24 -8.87
C ALA A 291 21.51 -3.50 -8.27
N THR A 292 20.55 -3.33 -7.36
CA THR A 292 19.71 -4.45 -6.88
C THR A 292 18.65 -4.69 -7.94
N LEU A 293 18.87 -5.66 -8.83
CA LEU A 293 17.90 -6.05 -9.85
C LEU A 293 17.02 -7.20 -9.35
N ASP A 294 15.80 -7.29 -9.88
CA ASP A 294 15.00 -8.50 -9.86
C ASP A 294 15.34 -9.44 -11.04
N THR A 295 14.68 -10.59 -11.13
CA THR A 295 14.85 -11.54 -12.25
C THR A 295 14.34 -11.04 -13.61
N ALA A 296 13.57 -9.95 -13.66
CA ALA A 296 13.19 -9.28 -14.90
C ALA A 296 14.22 -8.22 -15.34
N GLY A 297 15.27 -7.99 -14.54
CA GLY A 297 16.29 -6.97 -14.77
C GLY A 297 15.88 -5.56 -14.35
N VAL A 298 14.77 -5.42 -13.62
CA VAL A 298 14.28 -4.13 -13.14
C VAL A 298 14.95 -3.79 -11.81
N GLN A 299 15.50 -2.59 -11.70
CA GLN A 299 16.14 -2.14 -10.46
C GLN A 299 15.08 -1.86 -9.37
N VAL A 300 15.32 -2.43 -8.19
CA VAL A 300 14.55 -2.13 -6.97
C VAL A 300 14.60 -0.63 -6.68
N SER A 301 13.43 0.01 -6.72
CA SER A 301 13.30 1.46 -6.61
C SER A 301 11.97 1.86 -5.92
N PRO A 302 11.78 1.55 -4.62
CA PRO A 302 10.57 1.88 -3.86
C PRO A 302 10.37 3.40 -3.70
N GLU A 303 9.12 3.84 -3.56
CA GLU A 303 8.76 5.25 -3.39
C GLU A 303 9.19 5.79 -2.00
N ASN A 304 9.24 4.92 -0.99
CA ASN A 304 9.64 5.26 0.38
C ASN A 304 10.70 4.29 0.92
N VAL A 305 11.66 4.81 1.68
CA VAL A 305 12.58 4.02 2.52
C VAL A 305 12.53 4.53 3.95
N ILE A 306 12.26 3.65 4.90
CA ILE A 306 12.24 3.92 6.33
C ILE A 306 13.44 3.21 6.94
N VAL A 307 14.35 3.95 7.56
CA VAL A 307 15.47 3.41 8.33
C VAL A 307 15.10 3.50 9.80
N GLN A 308 14.52 2.41 10.32
CA GLN A 308 14.07 2.28 11.71
C GLN A 308 15.17 1.60 12.53
N PHE A 309 15.91 2.39 13.31
CA PHE A 309 16.99 1.86 14.14
C PHE A 309 16.40 1.09 15.33
N ILE A 310 16.73 -0.19 15.43
CA ILE A 310 16.22 -1.11 16.47
C ILE A 310 17.36 -1.81 17.21
N ASP A 311 17.06 -2.33 18.39
CA ASP A 311 17.96 -3.28 19.04
C ASP A 311 17.74 -4.70 18.51
N TYR A 312 18.77 -5.53 18.67
CA TYR A 312 18.71 -6.96 18.37
C TYR A 312 19.17 -7.75 19.58
N GLY A 313 18.24 -8.52 20.15
CA GLY A 313 18.50 -9.52 21.18
C GLY A 313 18.87 -10.88 20.60
N GLN A 314 18.82 -11.91 21.43
CA GLN A 314 19.01 -13.31 21.04
C GLN A 314 17.63 -13.97 20.80
N SER A 315 17.48 -14.80 19.76
CA SER A 315 16.24 -15.57 19.58
C SER A 315 16.07 -16.58 20.72
N PRO A 316 14.87 -16.69 21.33
CA PRO A 316 14.59 -17.69 22.36
C PRO A 316 14.62 -19.14 21.84
N SER A 317 14.52 -19.34 20.52
CA SER A 317 14.58 -20.66 19.86
C SER A 317 15.86 -20.93 19.06
N ASP A 318 16.72 -19.93 18.82
CA ASP A 318 18.05 -20.14 18.22
C ASP A 318 19.07 -19.15 18.78
N SER A 319 19.96 -19.62 19.66
CA SER A 319 20.98 -18.78 20.28
C SER A 319 21.96 -18.14 19.27
N ARG A 320 21.98 -18.61 18.02
CA ARG A 320 22.82 -18.08 16.92
C ARG A 320 22.07 -17.13 15.99
N SER A 321 20.74 -17.08 16.04
CA SER A 321 19.96 -16.09 15.29
C SER A 321 19.71 -14.86 16.16
N PRO A 322 20.02 -13.65 15.67
CA PRO A 322 19.60 -12.44 16.37
C PRO A 322 18.07 -12.28 16.23
N MET A 323 17.46 -11.67 17.24
CA MET A 323 16.05 -11.30 17.25
C MET A 323 15.95 -9.78 17.17
N ALA A 324 15.50 -9.26 16.02
CA ALA A 324 15.06 -7.88 15.85
C ALA A 324 13.97 -7.55 16.89
N LEU A 325 14.22 -6.53 17.71
CA LEU A 325 13.28 -6.05 18.73
C LEU A 325 12.48 -4.88 18.16
N THR A 326 11.36 -5.21 17.51
CA THR A 326 10.54 -4.25 16.75
C THR A 326 9.47 -3.54 17.60
N VAL A 327 9.28 -3.95 18.85
CA VAL A 327 8.40 -3.32 19.84
C VAL A 327 9.22 -2.40 20.75
N GLY A 328 8.73 -1.19 20.99
CA GLY A 328 9.43 -0.15 21.74
C GLY A 328 9.36 1.21 21.06
N SER A 329 10.44 1.99 21.17
CA SER A 329 10.61 3.26 20.45
C SER A 329 12.09 3.54 20.20
N GLY A 330 12.38 4.40 19.23
CA GLY A 330 13.77 4.70 18.85
C GLY A 330 13.87 5.79 17.79
N LYS A 331 15.05 5.95 17.19
CA LYS A 331 15.29 6.93 16.11
C LYS A 331 14.87 6.37 14.76
N VAL A 332 14.38 7.25 13.89
CA VAL A 332 14.05 6.91 12.49
C VAL A 332 14.59 7.98 11.54
N LEU A 333 14.99 7.55 10.35
CA LEU A 333 15.11 8.41 9.16
C LEU A 333 14.08 7.94 8.14
N VAL A 334 13.24 8.84 7.64
CA VAL A 334 12.25 8.55 6.61
C VAL A 334 12.63 9.26 5.32
N PHE A 335 12.86 8.49 4.26
CA PHE A 335 13.24 8.94 2.94
C PHE A 335 12.06 8.78 1.99
N SER A 336 11.61 9.87 1.38
CA SER A 336 10.45 9.91 0.48
C SER A 336 10.54 11.15 -0.41
N ASP A 337 10.07 11.09 -1.66
CA ASP A 337 9.98 12.28 -2.53
C ASP A 337 11.32 13.05 -2.69
N GLY A 338 12.46 12.35 -2.70
CA GLY A 338 13.81 12.93 -2.77
C GLY A 338 14.28 13.69 -1.52
N ARG A 339 13.63 13.44 -0.36
CA ARG A 339 13.89 14.15 0.91
C ARG A 339 14.04 13.17 2.06
N VAL A 340 14.71 13.62 3.13
CA VAL A 340 14.84 12.92 4.40
C VAL A 340 14.20 13.71 5.55
N VAL A 341 13.51 13.00 6.44
CA VAL A 341 13.00 13.49 7.72
C VAL A 341 13.63 12.68 8.84
N SER A 342 14.22 13.36 9.82
CA SER A 342 14.66 12.74 11.07
C SER A 342 13.56 12.80 12.12
N GLY A 343 13.45 11.75 12.92
CA GLY A 343 12.39 11.65 13.92
C GLY A 343 12.56 10.50 14.89
N THR A 344 11.43 10.09 15.48
CA THR A 344 11.30 8.89 16.30
C THR A 344 10.25 7.94 15.74
N TRP A 345 10.46 6.65 15.97
CA TRP A 345 9.43 5.63 15.79
C TRP A 345 8.89 5.19 17.16
N SER A 346 7.63 4.73 17.19
CA SER A 346 7.02 4.14 18.39
C SER A 346 6.05 3.03 17.98
N ARG A 347 6.23 1.84 18.55
CA ARG A 347 5.40 0.65 18.38
C ARG A 347 5.13 0.02 19.76
N PRO A 348 3.95 0.25 20.37
CA PRO A 348 3.70 -0.13 21.76
C PRO A 348 3.56 -1.64 21.99
N SER A 349 3.16 -2.39 20.97
CA SER A 349 3.02 -3.86 20.97
C SER A 349 3.07 -4.39 19.54
N ALA A 350 3.31 -5.70 19.37
CA ALA A 350 3.47 -6.31 18.04
C ALA A 350 2.19 -6.23 17.18
N ASP A 351 1.01 -6.29 17.81
CA ASP A 351 -0.31 -6.16 17.17
C ASP A 351 -0.71 -4.71 16.85
N LYS A 352 0.26 -3.77 16.85
CA LYS A 352 0.06 -2.35 16.57
C LYS A 352 1.06 -1.87 15.52
N PRO A 353 0.63 -0.99 14.59
CA PRO A 353 1.52 -0.43 13.60
C PRO A 353 2.57 0.48 14.23
N THR A 354 3.75 0.53 13.62
CA THR A 354 4.77 1.52 13.99
C THR A 354 4.34 2.91 13.55
N THR A 355 4.28 3.83 14.49
CA THR A 355 4.07 5.26 14.23
C THR A 355 5.40 5.99 14.07
N TYR A 356 5.46 6.97 13.16
CA TYR A 356 6.64 7.78 12.88
C TYR A 356 6.34 9.25 13.09
N THR A 357 7.14 9.92 13.91
CA THR A 357 6.95 11.32 14.32
C THR A 357 8.23 12.10 14.09
N SER A 358 8.13 13.27 13.47
CA SER A 358 9.29 14.13 13.20
C SER A 358 9.82 14.78 14.48
N ALA A 359 10.96 15.47 14.40
CA ALA A 359 11.53 16.20 15.53
C ALA A 359 10.63 17.33 16.10
N ASP A 360 9.65 17.84 15.34
CA ASP A 360 8.70 18.87 15.81
C ASP A 360 7.40 18.32 16.41
N GLY A 361 7.25 16.98 16.45
CA GLY A 361 6.05 16.31 16.96
C GLY A 361 4.98 16.01 15.90
N THR A 362 5.15 16.41 14.63
CA THR A 362 4.21 16.06 13.55
C THR A 362 4.37 14.61 13.07
N PRO A 363 3.28 13.91 12.72
CA PRO A 363 3.36 12.61 12.06
C PRO A 363 4.05 12.70 10.70
N ILE A 364 5.00 11.79 10.43
CA ILE A 364 5.67 11.72 9.13
C ILE A 364 4.76 10.99 8.15
N LEU A 365 4.41 11.64 7.04
CA LEU A 365 3.49 11.12 6.02
C LEU A 365 4.24 10.65 4.77
N LEU A 366 4.10 9.38 4.41
CA LEU A 366 4.75 8.74 3.28
C LEU A 366 4.16 9.20 1.92
N THR A 367 4.91 9.04 0.83
CA THR A 367 4.35 9.14 -0.52
C THR A 367 3.53 7.87 -0.80
N PRO A 368 2.29 7.95 -1.33
CA PRO A 368 1.57 6.77 -1.78
C PRO A 368 2.41 5.92 -2.75
N GLY A 369 2.59 4.65 -2.42
CA GLY A 369 3.52 3.73 -3.11
C GLY A 369 4.06 2.66 -2.17
N ARG A 370 5.07 1.93 -2.66
CA ARG A 370 5.74 0.84 -1.95
C ARG A 370 6.68 1.40 -0.88
N THR A 371 6.87 0.65 0.19
CA THR A 371 7.67 1.09 1.35
C THR A 371 8.71 0.04 1.74
N TRP A 372 9.99 0.42 1.67
CA TRP A 372 11.08 -0.39 2.20
C TRP A 372 11.35 -0.01 3.66
N VAL A 373 11.27 -0.97 4.58
CA VAL A 373 11.57 -0.77 6.00
C VAL A 373 12.89 -1.47 6.33
N ALA A 374 13.97 -0.72 6.32
CA ALA A 374 15.28 -1.16 6.77
C ALA A 374 15.33 -1.12 8.31
N LEU A 375 15.72 -2.24 8.92
CA LEU A 375 15.82 -2.43 10.36
C LEU A 375 17.29 -2.61 10.80
N PRO A 376 18.17 -1.61 10.66
CA PRO A 376 19.54 -1.71 11.14
C PRO A 376 19.62 -1.66 12.68
N ARG A 377 20.77 -2.04 13.23
CA ARG A 377 21.02 -1.95 14.68
C ARG A 377 21.12 -0.46 15.10
N VAL A 378 20.69 -0.13 16.32
CA VAL A 378 21.06 1.15 16.96
C VAL A 378 22.58 1.35 16.88
N GLY A 379 22.99 2.52 16.39
CA GLY A 379 24.41 2.86 16.17
C GLY A 379 24.95 2.51 14.79
N SER A 380 24.19 1.83 13.92
CA SER A 380 24.55 1.64 12.51
C SER A 380 24.83 2.97 11.81
N ALA A 381 25.86 3.00 10.97
CA ALA A 381 26.24 4.18 10.21
C ALA A 381 25.25 4.45 9.07
N VAL A 382 24.87 5.72 8.91
CA VAL A 382 24.24 6.25 7.70
C VAL A 382 25.08 7.40 7.19
N ALA A 383 25.53 7.31 5.94
CA ALA A 383 26.32 8.34 5.28
C ALA A 383 25.51 8.98 4.15
N THR A 384 25.56 10.30 4.03
CA THR A 384 24.99 11.00 2.85
C THR A 384 25.81 10.66 1.62
N LEU A 385 25.13 10.45 0.50
CA LEU A 385 25.76 10.37 -0.82
C LEU A 385 25.54 11.69 -1.57
N ASP A 386 26.64 12.38 -1.84
CA ASP A 386 26.63 13.64 -2.61
C ASP A 386 26.42 13.41 -4.12
N GLN A 387 26.39 12.15 -4.56
CA GLN A 387 26.27 11.78 -5.98
C GLN A 387 24.80 11.74 -6.43
N PRO A 388 24.41 12.50 -7.48
CA PRO A 388 23.00 12.80 -7.76
C PRO A 388 22.23 11.73 -8.54
N THR A 389 22.89 10.71 -9.11
CA THR A 389 22.22 9.64 -9.87
C THR A 389 22.87 8.29 -9.64
N ALA A 390 22.08 7.21 -9.73
CA ALA A 390 22.59 5.85 -9.63
C ALA A 390 23.63 5.53 -10.72
N ASP A 391 23.46 6.08 -11.93
CA ASP A 391 24.42 5.92 -13.03
C ASP A 391 25.75 6.61 -12.75
N ALA A 392 25.73 7.84 -12.23
CA ALA A 392 26.95 8.55 -11.82
C ALA A 392 27.67 7.78 -10.70
N PHE A 393 26.91 7.16 -9.79
CA PHE A 393 27.45 6.37 -8.69
C PHE A 393 28.00 5.01 -9.12
N LEU A 394 27.38 4.35 -10.12
CA LEU A 394 27.87 3.12 -10.75
C LEU A 394 29.06 3.36 -11.70
N ALA A 395 29.19 4.56 -12.27
CA ALA A 395 30.32 4.95 -13.10
C ALA A 395 31.62 5.14 -12.29
N ILE A 396 31.55 5.28 -10.97
CA ILE A 396 32.71 5.27 -10.07
C ILE A 396 33.23 3.83 -9.97
N LYS A 397 34.06 3.45 -10.94
CA LYS A 397 34.98 2.31 -10.77
C LYS A 397 35.94 2.64 -9.62
N GLY A 398 35.95 1.80 -8.60
CA GLY A 398 37.05 1.70 -7.64
C GLY A 398 38.29 1.10 -8.29
#